data_AF-A0A7W3N397-F1
#
_entry.id   AF-A0A7W3N397-F1
#
_cell.length_a   1.000
_cell.length_b   1.000
_cell.length_c   1.000
_cell.angle_alpha   90.00
_cell.angle_beta   90.00
_cell.angle_gamma   90.00
#
_symmetry.space_group_name_H-M   'P 1'
#
loop_
_entity.id
_entity.type
_entity.pdbx_description
1 polymer ?
#
loop_
_entity_poly.entity_id
_entity_poly.type
_entity_poly.pdbx_seq_one_letter_code
_entity_poly.pdbx_strand_id
1 'polypeptide(L)'
;MGMTGRMDEVADALTRASAGPPNGAALLADALSGLLAWELGPRPPDAGDRARIATLLKEGANRRNLGAYVAETAEYAERGRLDGYVPACERRSALQVLVDGFGEHGVPGPAVVEELEEIDEELRAAAEDAPPPHRNQIPDRIPGSHWWWRAPRRTDMSMREYRSRLYGGDLEEFEGDAPGSADWLRCGDAACWCHDAPP
;
A
#
# COMPACT_ATOMS: atom_id res chain seq x y z
N MET A 1 -10.33 22.41 10.05
CA MET A 1 -9.32 21.49 10.64
C MET A 1 -8.08 21.64 9.77
N GLY A 2 -7.05 22.29 10.31
CA GLY A 2 -6.09 23.09 9.52
C GLY A 2 -4.90 22.30 8.93
N MET A 3 -4.43 22.82 7.79
CA MET A 3 -3.37 22.35 6.90
C MET A 3 -2.00 22.04 7.55
N THR A 4 -1.77 22.48 8.78
CA THR A 4 -0.57 22.21 9.59
C THR A 4 -0.61 20.84 10.27
N GLY A 5 -1.80 20.26 10.46
CA GLY A 5 -1.97 19.01 11.22
C GLY A 5 -1.26 17.81 10.60
N ARG A 6 -1.32 17.64 9.27
CA ARG A 6 -0.78 16.44 8.61
C ARG A 6 0.75 16.35 8.66
N MET A 7 1.46 17.48 8.55
CA MET A 7 2.92 17.50 8.74
C MET A 7 3.27 17.16 10.19
N ASP A 8 2.61 17.81 11.16
CA ASP A 8 2.91 17.63 12.58
C ASP A 8 2.58 16.21 13.04
N GLU A 9 1.53 15.58 12.47
CA GLU A 9 1.20 14.16 12.69
C GLU A 9 2.29 13.22 12.18
N VAL A 10 2.75 13.40 10.93
CA VAL A 10 3.85 12.59 10.37
C VAL A 10 5.13 12.79 11.18
N ALA A 11 5.46 14.04 11.53
CA ALA A 11 6.64 14.36 12.32
C ALA A 11 6.59 13.80 13.75
N ASP A 12 5.43 13.84 14.42
CA ASP A 12 5.22 13.25 15.74
C ASP A 12 5.38 11.73 15.69
N ALA A 13 4.76 11.08 14.72
CA ALA A 13 4.87 9.63 14.53
C ALA A 13 6.33 9.20 14.31
N LEU A 14 7.09 9.92 13.47
CA LEU A 14 8.52 9.64 13.26
C LEU A 14 9.36 9.90 14.51
N THR A 15 9.06 10.95 15.27
CA THR A 15 9.76 11.27 16.53
C THR A 15 9.52 10.17 17.58
N ARG A 16 8.29 9.68 17.68
CA ARG A 16 7.95 8.58 18.59
C ARG A 16 8.57 7.26 18.14
N ALA A 17 8.57 6.98 16.83
CA ALA A 17 9.21 5.81 16.27
C ALA A 17 10.73 5.81 16.51
N SER A 18 11.39 6.97 16.40
CA SER A 18 12.84 7.10 16.56
C SER A 18 13.31 6.83 17.99
N ALA A 19 12.46 7.09 18.99
CA ALA A 19 12.72 6.79 20.40
C ALA A 19 12.81 5.28 20.71
N GLY A 20 12.45 4.41 19.76
CA GLY A 20 12.57 2.96 19.87
C GLY A 20 11.56 2.26 20.79
N PRO A 21 10.27 2.64 20.83
CA PRO A 21 9.28 1.88 21.57
C PRO A 21 9.07 0.49 20.93
N PRO A 22 8.47 -0.47 21.66
CA PRO A 22 8.19 -1.80 21.11
C PRO A 22 7.39 -1.80 19.81
N ASN A 23 6.52 -0.80 19.60
CA ASN A 23 5.71 -0.62 18.39
C ASN A 23 6.32 0.36 17.37
N GLY A 24 7.63 0.60 17.41
CA GLY A 24 8.30 1.59 16.56
C GLY A 24 8.11 1.35 15.06
N ALA A 25 8.07 0.09 14.61
CA ALA A 25 7.82 -0.26 13.21
C ALA A 25 6.41 0.16 12.76
N ALA A 26 5.39 -0.08 13.59
CA ALA A 26 4.01 0.34 13.30
C ALA A 26 3.88 1.87 13.25
N LEU A 27 4.53 2.59 14.18
CA LEU A 27 4.54 4.06 14.16
C LEU A 27 5.22 4.63 12.90
N LEU A 28 6.29 3.98 12.43
CA LEU A 28 6.90 4.35 11.15
C LEU A 28 5.94 4.06 9.98
N ALA A 29 5.29 2.90 9.98
CA ALA A 29 4.33 2.54 8.94
C ALA A 29 3.18 3.56 8.86
N ASP A 30 2.64 3.96 10.00
CA ASP A 30 1.62 5.03 10.09
C ASP A 30 2.14 6.36 9.54
N ALA A 31 3.38 6.73 9.87
CA ALA A 31 4.01 7.94 9.35
C ALA A 31 4.17 7.91 7.82
N LEU A 32 4.59 6.78 7.26
CA LEU A 32 4.76 6.61 5.81
C LEU A 32 3.42 6.60 5.07
N SER A 33 2.38 5.98 5.64
CA SER A 33 1.01 6.07 5.12
C SER A 33 0.49 7.51 5.17
N GLY A 34 0.74 8.24 6.26
CA GLY A 34 0.42 9.65 6.39
C GLY A 34 1.15 10.53 5.37
N LEU A 35 2.43 10.23 5.11
CA LEU A 35 3.23 10.90 4.09
C LEU A 35 2.68 10.66 2.68
N LEU A 36 2.33 9.42 2.32
CA LEU A 36 1.66 9.12 1.06
C LEU A 36 0.35 9.90 0.92
N ALA A 37 -0.48 9.89 1.95
CA ALA A 37 -1.74 10.65 1.94
C ALA A 37 -1.50 12.17 1.81
N TRP A 38 -0.39 12.69 2.34
CA TRP A 38 0.01 14.08 2.18
C TRP A 38 0.45 14.39 0.74
N GLU A 39 1.31 13.54 0.16
CA GLU A 39 1.79 13.70 -1.23
C GLU A 39 0.63 13.68 -2.23
N LEU A 40 -0.34 12.78 -2.03
CA LEU A 40 -1.54 12.69 -2.86
C LEU A 40 -2.58 13.78 -2.57
N GLY A 41 -2.34 14.62 -1.56
CA GLY A 41 -3.26 15.66 -1.13
C GLY A 41 -3.35 16.87 -2.09
N PRO A 42 -4.19 17.87 -1.77
CA PRO A 42 -4.27 19.11 -2.53
C PRO A 42 -3.03 20.01 -2.37
N ARG A 43 -2.24 19.80 -1.31
CA ARG A 43 -0.97 20.50 -1.05
C ARG A 43 0.10 19.45 -0.71
N PRO A 44 0.84 18.93 -1.70
CA PRO A 44 1.99 18.07 -1.42
C PRO A 44 3.05 18.81 -0.58
N PRO A 45 3.92 18.09 0.15
CA PRO A 45 5.00 18.67 0.93
C PRO A 45 5.96 19.45 0.04
N ASP A 46 6.37 20.63 0.51
CA ASP A 46 7.41 21.41 -0.16
C ASP A 46 8.83 20.95 0.22
N ALA A 47 9.86 21.63 -0.32
CA ALA A 47 11.25 21.27 -0.04
C ALA A 47 11.64 21.38 1.45
N GLY A 48 11.04 22.33 2.18
CA GLY A 48 11.30 22.51 3.62
C GLY A 48 10.67 21.38 4.43
N ASP A 49 9.42 21.02 4.08
CA ASP A 49 8.71 19.88 4.63
C ASP A 49 9.51 18.58 4.43
N ARG A 50 9.98 18.33 3.20
CA ARG A 50 10.78 17.14 2.84
C ARG A 50 12.10 17.07 3.60
N ALA A 51 12.85 18.17 3.68
CA ALA A 51 14.11 18.22 4.42
C ALA A 51 13.93 17.89 5.91
N ARG A 52 12.84 18.39 6.53
CA ARG A 52 12.50 18.10 7.93
C ARG A 52 12.18 16.61 8.13
N ILE A 53 11.30 16.05 7.30
CA ILE A 53 10.93 14.64 7.38
C ILE A 53 12.11 13.71 7.08
N ALA A 54 12.96 14.06 6.10
CA ALA A 54 14.18 13.31 5.79
C ALA A 54 15.14 13.23 6.98
N THR A 55 15.23 14.31 7.77
CA THR A 55 16.05 14.34 8.98
C THR A 55 15.51 13.34 10.00
N LEU A 56 14.21 13.37 10.29
CA LEU A 56 13.56 12.45 11.24
C LEU A 56 13.67 10.98 10.80
N LEU A 57 13.54 10.68 9.50
CA LEU A 57 13.69 9.31 8.98
C LEU A 57 15.09 8.72 9.23
N LYS A 58 16.11 9.57 9.37
CA LYS A 58 17.50 9.13 9.63
C LYS A 58 17.82 8.97 11.11
N GLU A 59 16.96 9.42 12.01
CA GLU A 59 17.21 9.48 13.45
C GLU A 59 16.87 8.18 14.18
N GLY A 60 17.63 7.92 15.25
CA GLY A 60 17.33 6.87 16.23
C GLY A 60 17.01 5.51 15.59
N ALA A 61 15.90 4.92 16.00
CA ALA A 61 15.44 3.62 15.51
C ALA A 61 14.81 3.64 14.10
N ASN A 62 14.58 4.82 13.48
CA ASN A 62 13.81 4.90 12.23
C ASN A 62 14.48 4.20 11.05
N ARG A 63 15.83 4.18 10.99
CA ARG A 63 16.53 3.43 9.93
C ARG A 63 16.25 1.92 10.00
N ARG A 64 16.26 1.36 11.22
CA ARG A 64 15.93 -0.05 11.44
C ARG A 64 14.44 -0.30 11.15
N ASN A 65 13.57 0.58 11.62
CA ASN A 65 12.14 0.46 11.38
C ASN A 65 11.83 0.55 9.87
N LEU A 66 12.58 1.34 9.10
CA LEU A 66 12.42 1.44 7.65
C LEU A 66 12.84 0.14 6.96
N GLY A 67 13.93 -0.49 7.40
CA GLY A 67 14.30 -1.83 6.96
C GLY A 67 13.19 -2.85 7.23
N ALA A 68 12.58 -2.83 8.42
CA ALA A 68 11.44 -3.68 8.73
C ALA A 68 10.22 -3.36 7.85
N TYR A 69 9.98 -2.09 7.54
CA TYR A 69 8.90 -1.67 6.67
C TYR A 69 9.07 -2.23 5.25
N VAL A 70 10.30 -2.22 4.73
CA VAL A 70 10.65 -2.78 3.41
C VAL A 70 10.48 -4.29 3.40
N ALA A 71 11.01 -5.00 4.40
CA ALA A 71 10.87 -6.45 4.52
C ALA A 71 9.39 -6.89 4.57
N GLU A 72 8.58 -6.24 5.41
CA GLU A 72 7.13 -6.49 5.45
C GLU A 72 6.45 -6.17 4.10
N THR A 73 6.94 -5.18 3.35
CA THR A 73 6.37 -4.85 2.03
C THR A 73 6.65 -5.96 1.02
N ALA A 74 7.83 -6.57 1.06
CA ALA A 74 8.15 -7.75 0.26
C ALA A 74 7.25 -8.94 0.62
N GLU A 75 7.02 -9.19 1.90
CA GLU A 75 6.09 -10.24 2.35
C GLU A 75 4.66 -9.98 1.83
N TYR A 76 4.18 -8.74 1.89
CA TYR A 76 2.86 -8.39 1.33
C TYR A 76 2.81 -8.56 -0.19
N ALA A 77 3.90 -8.22 -0.90
CA ALA A 77 3.98 -8.40 -2.36
C ALA A 77 3.91 -9.88 -2.74
N GLU A 78 4.73 -10.73 -2.11
CA GLU A 78 4.74 -12.18 -2.32
C GLU A 78 3.36 -12.79 -2.05
N ARG A 79 2.73 -12.36 -0.94
CA ARG A 79 1.42 -12.87 -0.49
C ARG A 79 0.23 -12.22 -1.19
N GLY A 80 0.44 -11.24 -2.08
CA GLY A 80 -0.62 -10.43 -2.68
C GLY A 80 -1.69 -11.23 -3.43
N ARG A 81 -1.33 -12.42 -3.96
CA ARG A 81 -2.27 -13.36 -4.60
C ARG A 81 -3.23 -14.07 -3.61
N LEU A 82 -2.86 -14.12 -2.34
CA LEU A 82 -3.58 -14.81 -1.25
C LEU A 82 -4.27 -13.81 -0.32
N ASP A 83 -3.53 -12.86 0.24
CA ASP A 83 -4.02 -12.00 1.34
C ASP A 83 -4.61 -10.66 0.85
N GLY A 84 -4.65 -10.48 -0.47
CA GLY A 84 -5.06 -9.24 -1.11
C GLY A 84 -3.89 -8.34 -1.49
N TYR A 85 -4.08 -7.67 -2.62
CA TYR A 85 -3.04 -6.93 -3.31
C TYR A 85 -2.89 -5.48 -2.79
N VAL A 86 -3.92 -4.95 -2.12
CA VAL A 86 -4.00 -3.55 -1.67
C VAL A 86 -2.93 -3.17 -0.64
N PRO A 87 -2.67 -3.95 0.43
CA PRO A 87 -1.63 -3.58 1.40
C PRO A 87 -0.24 -3.44 0.75
N ALA A 88 0.10 -4.32 -0.18
CA ALA A 88 1.36 -4.23 -0.93
C ALA A 88 1.41 -2.94 -1.77
N CYS A 89 0.30 -2.59 -2.43
CA CYS A 89 0.19 -1.38 -3.24
C CYS A 89 0.37 -0.08 -2.42
N GLU A 90 -0.25 0.00 -1.25
CA GLU A 90 -0.13 1.16 -0.36
C GLU A 90 1.31 1.33 0.11
N ARG A 91 1.92 0.25 0.59
CA ARG A 91 3.28 0.30 1.13
C ARG A 91 4.33 0.57 0.06
N ARG A 92 4.20 -0.06 -1.12
CA ARG A 92 5.07 0.21 -2.26
C ARG A 92 4.94 1.66 -2.75
N SER A 93 3.74 2.24 -2.66
CA SER A 93 3.51 3.66 -2.96
C SER A 93 4.16 4.59 -1.96
N ALA A 94 4.12 4.28 -0.68
CA ALA A 94 4.82 5.08 0.32
C ALA A 94 6.35 5.04 0.12
N LEU A 95 6.91 3.87 -0.27
CA LEU A 95 8.32 3.76 -0.65
C LEU A 95 8.65 4.55 -1.91
N GLN A 96 7.76 4.58 -2.91
CA GLN A 96 7.95 5.40 -4.12
C GLN A 96 8.02 6.89 -3.78
N VAL A 97 7.19 7.37 -2.84
CA VAL A 97 7.26 8.77 -2.37
C VAL A 97 8.63 9.10 -1.79
N LEU A 98 9.25 8.17 -1.06
CA LEU A 98 10.61 8.36 -0.56
C LEU A 98 11.62 8.45 -1.71
N VAL A 99 11.56 7.55 -2.70
CA VAL A 99 12.47 7.57 -3.85
C VAL A 99 12.36 8.88 -4.63
N ASP A 100 11.14 9.29 -4.96
CA ASP A 100 10.89 10.44 -5.84
C ASP A 100 11.11 11.78 -5.12
N GLY A 101 10.76 11.84 -3.84
CA GLY A 101 10.73 13.09 -3.07
C GLY A 101 11.93 13.32 -2.14
N PHE A 102 12.67 12.28 -1.78
CA PHE A 102 13.65 12.34 -0.69
C PHE A 102 15.06 11.89 -1.09
N GLY A 103 15.26 11.46 -2.34
CA GLY A 103 16.56 11.01 -2.85
C GLY A 103 17.68 12.05 -2.71
N GLU A 104 17.38 13.33 -2.90
CA GLU A 104 18.36 14.44 -2.68
C GLU A 104 18.80 14.56 -1.22
N HIS A 105 17.97 14.07 -0.30
CA HIS A 105 18.28 13.97 1.11
C HIS A 105 18.87 12.62 1.48
N GLY A 106 19.18 11.72 0.54
CA GLY A 106 19.75 10.40 0.83
C GLY A 106 18.82 9.46 1.60
N VAL A 107 17.51 9.57 1.36
CA VAL A 107 16.48 8.64 1.85
C VAL A 107 15.58 8.25 0.67
N PRO A 108 15.30 6.97 0.42
CA PRO A 108 15.86 5.82 1.12
C PRO A 108 17.34 5.59 0.73
N GLY A 109 18.05 4.76 1.50
CA GLY A 109 19.43 4.40 1.17
C GLY A 109 19.51 3.40 -0.01
N PRO A 110 20.70 3.21 -0.64
CA PRO A 110 20.86 2.35 -1.81
C PRO A 110 20.34 0.91 -1.62
N ALA A 111 20.61 0.30 -0.46
CA ALA A 111 20.14 -1.06 -0.17
C ALA A 111 18.60 -1.17 -0.22
N VAL A 112 17.88 -0.14 0.23
CA VAL A 112 16.41 -0.15 0.12
C VAL A 112 15.97 -0.01 -1.33
N VAL A 113 16.69 0.76 -2.16
CA VAL A 113 16.36 0.90 -3.58
C VAL A 113 16.53 -0.42 -4.31
N GLU A 114 17.59 -1.19 -4.00
CA GLU A 114 17.81 -2.54 -4.54
C GLU A 114 16.63 -3.48 -4.19
N GLU A 115 16.18 -3.47 -2.93
CA GLU A 115 15.02 -4.26 -2.48
C GLU A 115 13.71 -3.88 -3.18
N LEU A 116 13.56 -2.65 -3.68
CA LEU A 116 12.36 -2.26 -4.44
C LEU A 116 12.25 -2.99 -5.78
N GLU A 117 13.38 -3.37 -6.38
CA GLU A 117 13.37 -4.15 -7.63
C GLU A 117 12.81 -5.55 -7.37
N GLU A 118 13.22 -6.19 -6.28
CA GLU A 118 12.69 -7.49 -5.83
C GLU A 118 11.19 -7.39 -5.49
N ILE A 119 10.77 -6.36 -4.76
CA ILE A 119 9.34 -6.10 -4.49
C ILE A 119 8.54 -5.94 -5.78
N ASP A 120 9.09 -5.22 -6.77
CA ASP A 120 8.43 -5.03 -8.06
C ASP A 120 8.31 -6.36 -8.84
N GLU A 121 9.29 -7.26 -8.74
CA GLU A 121 9.21 -8.61 -9.32
C GLU A 121 8.12 -9.45 -8.64
N GLU A 122 8.07 -9.46 -7.31
CA GLU A 122 7.03 -10.18 -6.55
C GLU A 122 5.63 -9.64 -6.85
N LEU A 123 5.48 -8.32 -6.96
CA LEU A 123 4.22 -7.70 -7.37
C LEU A 123 3.80 -8.16 -8.77
N ARG A 124 4.72 -8.22 -9.75
CA ARG A 124 4.41 -8.73 -11.10
C ARG A 124 3.97 -10.20 -11.05
N ALA A 125 4.68 -11.04 -10.30
CA ALA A 125 4.34 -12.44 -10.14
C ALA A 125 2.97 -12.62 -9.48
N ALA A 126 2.68 -11.86 -8.43
CA ALA A 126 1.40 -11.90 -7.74
C ALA A 126 0.24 -11.34 -8.59
N ALA A 127 0.49 -10.33 -9.42
CA ALA A 127 -0.53 -9.66 -10.23
C ALA A 127 -1.23 -10.59 -11.23
N GLU A 128 -0.56 -11.62 -11.72
CA GLU A 128 -1.14 -12.62 -12.63
C GLU A 128 -2.35 -13.33 -12.01
N ASP A 129 -2.32 -13.56 -10.71
CA ASP A 129 -3.33 -14.34 -9.99
C ASP A 129 -4.10 -13.56 -8.92
N ALA A 130 -3.66 -12.35 -8.59
CA ALA A 130 -4.30 -11.53 -7.57
C ALA A 130 -5.64 -10.95 -8.04
N PRO A 131 -6.63 -10.86 -7.14
CA PRO A 131 -7.83 -10.10 -7.43
C PRO A 131 -7.49 -8.60 -7.59
N PRO A 132 -8.07 -7.90 -8.58
CA PRO A 132 -7.82 -6.47 -8.74
C PRO A 132 -8.36 -5.68 -7.54
N PRO A 133 -7.62 -4.65 -7.07
CA PRO A 133 -8.13 -3.69 -6.11
C PRO A 133 -9.46 -3.11 -6.57
N HIS A 134 -10.41 -2.98 -5.64
CA HIS A 134 -11.66 -2.28 -5.94
C HIS A 134 -11.37 -0.80 -6.21
N ARG A 135 -12.13 -0.16 -7.11
CA ARG A 135 -11.90 1.24 -7.53
C ARG A 135 -11.86 2.22 -6.35
N ASN A 136 -12.70 2.02 -5.34
CA ASN A 136 -12.72 2.86 -4.13
C ASN A 136 -11.50 2.65 -3.20
N GLN A 137 -10.69 1.62 -3.44
CA GLN A 137 -9.43 1.37 -2.73
C GLN A 137 -8.25 2.02 -3.46
N ILE A 138 -8.39 2.33 -4.76
CA ILE A 138 -7.35 3.02 -5.54
C ILE A 138 -7.45 4.53 -5.25
N PRO A 139 -6.39 5.18 -4.74
CA PRO A 139 -6.44 6.61 -4.49
C PRO A 139 -6.64 7.43 -5.77
N ASP A 140 -7.59 8.38 -5.77
CA ASP A 140 -7.97 9.16 -6.97
C ASP A 140 -6.81 9.88 -7.66
N ARG A 141 -5.82 10.32 -6.89
CA ARG A 141 -4.66 11.10 -7.35
C ARG A 141 -3.39 10.27 -7.50
N ILE A 142 -3.48 8.94 -7.42
CA ILE A 142 -2.30 8.07 -7.53
C ILE A 142 -1.64 8.25 -8.92
N PRO A 143 -0.33 8.53 -9.00
CA PRO A 143 0.35 8.69 -10.28
C PRO A 143 0.38 7.39 -11.09
N GLY A 144 0.42 7.51 -12.42
CA GLY A 144 0.54 6.36 -13.33
C GLY A 144 1.83 5.56 -13.17
N SER A 145 2.89 6.16 -12.59
CA SER A 145 4.13 5.46 -12.23
C SER A 145 3.92 4.38 -11.16
N HIS A 146 2.83 4.45 -10.39
CA HIS A 146 2.45 3.44 -9.40
C HIS A 146 1.67 2.31 -10.09
N TRP A 147 2.31 1.71 -11.10
CA TRP A 147 1.72 0.74 -12.03
C TRP A 147 1.08 -0.46 -11.33
N TRP A 148 1.61 -0.83 -10.15
CA TRP A 148 1.13 -1.98 -9.36
C TRP A 148 -0.36 -1.89 -9.04
N TRP A 149 -0.93 -0.70 -8.79
CA TRP A 149 -2.38 -0.56 -8.53
C TRP A 149 -3.28 -1.06 -9.66
N ARG A 150 -2.74 -1.14 -10.88
CA ARG A 150 -3.45 -1.55 -12.11
C ARG A 150 -2.85 -2.82 -12.73
N ALA A 151 -1.92 -3.46 -12.03
CA ALA A 151 -1.25 -4.65 -12.53
C ALA A 151 -2.17 -5.88 -12.52
N PRO A 152 -2.94 -6.17 -11.45
CA PRO A 152 -3.82 -7.33 -11.48
C PRO A 152 -4.97 -7.10 -12.46
N ARG A 153 -5.16 -8.07 -13.36
CA ARG A 153 -6.18 -8.02 -14.43
C ARG A 153 -7.12 -9.20 -14.37
N ARG A 154 -7.04 -10.02 -13.32
CA ARG A 154 -7.85 -11.22 -13.20
C ARG A 154 -9.30 -10.85 -12.93
N THR A 155 -10.08 -10.84 -14.01
CA THR A 155 -11.50 -10.47 -13.98
C THR A 155 -12.42 -11.67 -13.86
N ASP A 156 -11.96 -12.89 -14.13
CA ASP A 156 -12.80 -14.10 -14.16
C ASP A 156 -13.13 -14.71 -12.78
N MET A 157 -12.67 -14.08 -11.70
CA MET A 157 -12.81 -14.58 -10.34
C MET A 157 -14.25 -14.44 -9.82
N SER A 158 -14.77 -15.50 -9.20
CA SER A 158 -16.05 -15.42 -8.47
C SER A 158 -15.89 -14.61 -7.19
N MET A 159 -16.94 -13.93 -6.73
CA MET A 159 -16.90 -13.24 -5.43
C MET A 159 -16.68 -14.20 -4.26
N ARG A 160 -17.12 -15.45 -4.38
CA ARG A 160 -16.85 -16.51 -3.40
C ARG A 160 -15.35 -16.75 -3.30
N GLU A 161 -14.66 -16.91 -4.42
CA GLU A 161 -13.20 -17.03 -4.48
C GLU A 161 -12.50 -15.75 -3.97
N TYR A 162 -12.96 -14.56 -4.36
CA TYR A 162 -12.44 -13.28 -3.88
C TYR A 162 -12.50 -13.17 -2.35
N ARG A 163 -13.67 -13.45 -1.75
CA ARG A 163 -13.87 -13.36 -0.29
C ARG A 163 -13.07 -14.44 0.45
N SER A 164 -13.02 -15.66 -0.09
CA SER A 164 -12.25 -16.77 0.50
C SER A 164 -10.77 -16.42 0.62
N ARG A 165 -10.18 -15.81 -0.43
CA ARG A 165 -8.79 -15.34 -0.42
C ARG A 165 -8.57 -14.21 0.60
N LEU A 166 -9.38 -13.14 0.54
CA LEU A 166 -9.15 -11.96 1.37
C LEU A 166 -9.43 -12.15 2.87
N TYR A 167 -10.45 -12.92 3.23
CA TYR A 167 -10.91 -12.99 4.62
C TYR A 167 -10.53 -14.30 5.31
N GLY A 168 -10.14 -15.32 4.55
CA GLY A 168 -9.84 -16.66 5.06
C GLY A 168 -11.09 -17.37 5.60
N GLY A 169 -11.27 -18.64 5.22
CA GLY A 169 -12.36 -19.49 5.71
C GLY A 169 -13.34 -19.93 4.62
N ASP A 170 -13.96 -21.09 4.83
CA ASP A 170 -15.07 -21.57 4.01
C ASP A 170 -16.27 -20.66 4.22
N LEU A 171 -16.64 -19.89 3.19
CA LEU A 171 -17.90 -19.13 3.16
C LEU A 171 -19.12 -20.02 3.41
N GLU A 172 -18.97 -21.34 3.26
CA GLU A 172 -19.99 -22.35 3.54
C GLU A 172 -20.49 -22.33 4.99
N GLU A 173 -19.66 -21.93 5.97
CA GLU A 173 -20.08 -21.87 7.38
C GLU A 173 -21.15 -20.80 7.63
N PHE A 174 -21.23 -19.77 6.76
CA PHE A 174 -22.16 -18.65 6.91
C PHE A 174 -23.23 -18.55 5.79
N GLU A 175 -23.01 -19.11 4.60
CA GLU A 175 -23.92 -18.93 3.44
C GLU A 175 -24.56 -20.24 2.91
N GLY A 176 -24.10 -21.43 3.33
CA GLY A 176 -24.61 -22.72 2.84
C GLY A 176 -24.32 -23.01 1.35
N ASP A 177 -24.84 -24.13 0.83
CA ASP A 177 -24.61 -24.63 -0.55
C ASP A 177 -25.43 -23.91 -1.64
N ALA A 178 -26.31 -22.98 -1.25
CA ALA A 178 -27.11 -22.20 -2.20
C ALA A 178 -26.28 -21.02 -2.72
N PRO A 179 -26.47 -20.56 -3.97
CA PRO A 179 -25.84 -19.33 -4.44
C PRO A 179 -26.26 -18.17 -3.53
N GLY A 180 -25.33 -17.72 -2.68
CA GLY A 180 -25.58 -16.63 -1.75
C GLY A 180 -25.59 -15.28 -2.46
N SER A 181 -25.90 -14.22 -1.71
CA SER A 181 -25.72 -12.83 -2.11
C SER A 181 -24.25 -12.41 -2.36
N ALA A 182 -23.37 -13.37 -2.60
CA ALA A 182 -22.04 -13.15 -3.11
C ALA A 182 -21.93 -13.57 -4.60
N ASP A 183 -22.71 -14.54 -5.09
CA ASP A 183 -22.50 -15.17 -6.40
C ASP A 183 -22.92 -14.34 -7.64
N TRP A 184 -23.67 -13.26 -7.44
CA TRP A 184 -24.25 -12.38 -8.48
C TRP A 184 -23.31 -11.30 -9.05
N LEU A 185 -22.00 -11.39 -8.84
CA LEU A 185 -21.03 -10.55 -9.54
C LEU A 185 -20.07 -11.43 -10.34
N ARG A 186 -20.59 -12.19 -11.29
CA ARG A 186 -19.75 -12.77 -12.35
C ARG A 186 -19.28 -11.64 -13.24
N CYS A 187 -17.98 -11.58 -13.51
CA CYS A 187 -17.47 -10.61 -14.45
C CYS A 187 -17.96 -10.95 -15.87
N GLY A 188 -18.87 -10.11 -16.36
CA GLY A 188 -19.69 -10.36 -17.54
C GLY A 188 -21.11 -9.82 -17.40
N ASP A 189 -21.63 -9.64 -16.18
CA ASP A 189 -22.89 -8.90 -15.98
C ASP A 189 -22.67 -7.39 -16.08
N ALA A 190 -23.62 -6.67 -16.69
CA ALA A 190 -23.59 -5.20 -16.77
C ALA A 190 -23.68 -4.51 -15.39
N ALA A 191 -24.08 -5.26 -14.35
CA ALA A 191 -24.06 -4.86 -12.95
C ALA A 191 -22.81 -5.35 -12.20
N CYS A 192 -21.87 -6.02 -12.90
CA CYS A 192 -20.65 -6.52 -12.29
C CYS A 192 -19.66 -5.39 -12.02
N TRP A 193 -19.07 -5.40 -10.82
CA TRP A 193 -18.08 -4.43 -10.34
C TRP A 193 -16.87 -4.22 -11.26
N CYS A 194 -16.53 -5.22 -12.09
CA CYS A 194 -15.42 -5.15 -13.05
C CYS A 194 -15.76 -4.32 -14.32
N HIS A 195 -17.05 -4.07 -14.62
CA HIS A 195 -17.50 -3.43 -15.86
C HIS A 195 -17.48 -1.88 -15.80
N ASP A 196 -17.57 -1.31 -14.59
CA ASP A 196 -17.46 0.14 -14.33
C ASP A 196 -16.03 0.60 -13.98
N ALA A 197 -15.06 -0.32 -14.05
CA ALA A 197 -13.64 0.00 -13.94
C ALA A 197 -13.13 0.55 -15.29
N PRO A 198 -12.55 1.77 -15.36
CA PRO A 198 -11.90 2.23 -16.59
C PRO A 198 -10.65 1.38 -16.88
N PRO A 199 -10.24 1.27 -18.16
CA PRO A 199 -9.11 0.43 -18.59
C PRO A 199 -7.77 0.80 -17.94
#